data_AF-A0A8J4QZX8-F1
#
_entry.id   AF-A0A8J4QZX8-F1
#
_cell.length_a   1.000
_cell.length_b   1.000
_cell.length_c   1.000
_cell.angle_alpha   90.00
_cell.angle_beta   90.00
_cell.angle_gamma   90.00
#
_symmetry.space_group_name_H-M   'P 1'
#
loop_
_entity.id
_entity.type
_entity.pdbx_description
1 polymer ?
#
loop_
_entity_poly.entity_id
_entity_poly.type
_entity_poly.pdbx_seq_one_letter_code
_entity_poly.pdbx_strand_id
1 'polypeptide(L)'
;MASNPSSSIPFLLSVILVLVVGKYAFVNIAFLPTFGNGRNPQINLAGHCDPTTNGCTRFSSEIQSCQSRGIKVMLSIGGAAGSYSLSSTDDARQVATYLWNNFLGGQSSSRPLGAAVLDGIDFDIQGGTTQHWDEPASSGNLVNYWNQWTTSIPATNFFLGLPASPNAAGSGFIPAADLTSKVLPTIKGSAKYGGVMLWSKYFDDQTGYSSSIKSSV
;
A
#
# COMPACT_ATOMS: atom_id res chain seq x y z
N MET A 1 -17.71 -17.76 -36.79
CA MET A 1 -16.69 -16.74 -36.47
C MET A 1 -16.98 -16.26 -35.05
N ALA A 2 -16.26 -16.81 -34.06
CA ALA A 2 -16.41 -16.42 -32.67
C ALA A 2 -15.43 -15.26 -32.39
N SER A 3 -15.96 -14.11 -32.01
CA SER A 3 -15.20 -12.92 -31.63
C SER A 3 -14.37 -13.19 -30.37
N ASN A 4 -13.07 -12.97 -30.50
CA ASN A 4 -12.05 -13.14 -29.47
C ASN A 4 -12.18 -12.04 -28.40
N PRO A 5 -12.41 -12.33 -27.11
CA PRO A 5 -12.61 -11.30 -26.07
C PRO A 5 -11.30 -10.77 -25.46
N SER A 6 -10.19 -10.81 -26.19
CA SER A 6 -8.83 -10.51 -25.67
C SER A 6 -8.35 -9.08 -25.91
N SER A 7 -9.22 -8.15 -26.28
CA SER A 7 -8.83 -6.80 -26.74
C SER A 7 -9.01 -5.66 -25.72
N SER A 8 -9.23 -5.92 -24.43
CA SER A 8 -9.55 -4.84 -23.47
C SER A 8 -8.97 -5.04 -22.06
N ILE A 9 -7.67 -5.31 -21.96
CA ILE A 9 -6.94 -5.08 -20.70
C ILE A 9 -5.63 -4.30 -20.99
N PRO A 10 -5.68 -2.99 -21.29
CA PRO A 10 -4.52 -2.14 -21.22
C PRO A 10 -4.40 -1.48 -19.83
N PHE A 11 -3.18 -1.08 -19.47
CA PHE A 11 -2.77 -0.17 -18.39
C PHE A 11 -2.43 -0.68 -16.97
N LEU A 12 -2.96 -1.80 -16.48
CA LEU A 12 -2.70 -2.26 -15.10
C LEU A 12 -1.48 -3.18 -14.91
N LEU A 13 -0.66 -3.40 -15.94
CA LEU A 13 0.44 -4.37 -15.87
C LEU A 13 1.78 -3.80 -15.33
N SER A 14 1.90 -2.49 -15.14
CA SER A 14 3.15 -1.84 -14.69
C SER A 14 3.17 -1.48 -13.21
N VAL A 15 2.10 -1.75 -12.46
CA VAL A 15 1.98 -1.38 -11.05
C VAL A 15 1.59 -2.59 -10.21
N ILE A 16 2.63 -3.15 -9.59
CA ILE A 16 2.64 -4.02 -8.41
C ILE A 16 1.57 -5.13 -8.26
N LEU A 17 2.02 -6.38 -8.51
CA LEU A 17 1.25 -7.61 -8.40
C LEU A 17 1.49 -8.36 -7.07
N VAL A 18 0.43 -8.59 -6.28
CA VAL A 18 0.36 -9.68 -5.29
C VAL A 18 -0.60 -10.74 -5.80
N LEU A 19 -0.12 -11.97 -5.98
CA LEU A 19 -0.89 -13.08 -6.52
C LEU A 19 -0.73 -14.30 -5.61
N VAL A 20 -1.80 -14.66 -4.90
CA VAL A 20 -1.99 -16.03 -4.41
C VAL A 20 -3.15 -16.63 -5.21
N VAL A 21 -2.78 -17.41 -6.22
CA VAL A 21 -3.58 -18.38 -6.99
C VAL A 21 -4.96 -17.87 -7.46
N GLY A 22 -4.98 -17.22 -8.64
CA GLY A 22 -6.20 -17.11 -9.46
C GLY A 22 -6.69 -15.70 -9.82
N LYS A 23 -5.82 -14.90 -10.45
CA LYS A 23 -6.13 -13.76 -11.37
C LYS A 23 -6.36 -12.34 -10.81
N TYR A 24 -5.69 -11.96 -9.72
CA TYR A 24 -5.64 -10.62 -9.10
C TYR A 24 -6.81 -10.34 -8.13
N ALA A 25 -6.54 -10.49 -6.84
CA ALA A 25 -7.45 -10.05 -5.78
C ALA A 25 -7.17 -8.59 -5.37
N PHE A 26 -5.94 -8.11 -5.60
CA PHE A 26 -5.47 -6.78 -5.18
C PHE A 26 -4.57 -6.17 -6.26
N VAL A 27 -4.67 -4.85 -6.42
CA VAL A 27 -3.81 -3.98 -7.25
C VAL A 27 -3.34 -2.85 -6.35
N ASN A 28 -2.04 -2.64 -6.25
CA ASN A 28 -1.50 -1.48 -5.54
C ASN A 28 -1.13 -0.40 -6.54
N ILE A 29 -1.63 0.81 -6.33
CA ILE A 29 -1.23 2.01 -7.03
C ILE A 29 0.01 2.55 -6.34
N ALA A 30 1.17 2.33 -6.96
CA ALA A 30 2.48 2.75 -6.47
C ALA A 30 2.93 4.02 -7.22
N PHE A 31 3.23 5.15 -6.56
CA PHE A 31 3.20 5.39 -5.11
C PHE A 31 2.63 6.76 -4.75
N LEU A 32 2.34 6.95 -3.46
CA LEU A 32 2.39 8.25 -2.78
C LEU A 32 3.77 8.40 -2.06
N PRO A 33 4.83 8.81 -2.77
CA PRO A 33 6.19 8.86 -2.22
C PRO A 33 6.50 10.13 -1.43
N THR A 34 5.56 11.07 -1.33
CA THR A 34 5.76 12.31 -0.57
C THR A 34 4.58 12.50 0.35
N PHE A 35 4.82 12.58 1.67
CA PHE A 35 3.82 12.89 2.71
C PHE A 35 4.48 13.16 4.07
N GLY A 36 3.72 13.74 4.99
CA GLY A 36 4.12 13.93 6.38
C GLY A 36 5.25 14.96 6.59
N ASN A 37 5.51 15.30 7.84
CA ASN A 37 6.40 16.38 8.28
C ASN A 37 6.07 17.73 7.60
N GLY A 38 4.78 18.05 7.52
CA GLY A 38 4.29 19.29 6.89
C GLY A 38 4.42 19.36 5.36
N ARG A 39 4.84 18.27 4.69
CA ARG A 39 4.92 18.22 3.23
C ARG A 39 3.52 18.10 2.61
N ASN A 40 3.34 18.72 1.46
CA ASN A 40 2.17 18.49 0.62
C ASN A 40 2.25 17.09 0.01
N PRO A 41 1.27 16.20 0.28
CA PRO A 41 1.37 14.86 -0.25
C PRO A 41 1.16 14.83 -1.76
N GLN A 42 1.96 14.03 -2.46
CA GLN A 42 1.96 13.98 -3.92
C GLN A 42 2.19 12.54 -4.41
N ILE A 43 1.34 12.10 -5.33
CA ILE A 43 1.51 10.80 -6.00
C ILE A 43 2.59 10.91 -7.07
N ASN A 44 3.23 9.78 -7.37
CA ASN A 44 4.12 9.65 -8.51
C ASN A 44 3.80 8.33 -9.21
N LEU A 45 3.21 8.43 -10.40
CA LEU A 45 2.91 7.29 -11.28
C LEU A 45 3.86 7.30 -12.48
N ALA A 46 5.11 7.72 -12.28
CA ALA A 46 6.14 7.82 -13.32
C ALA A 46 5.61 8.53 -14.59
N GLY A 47 5.82 7.95 -15.77
CA GLY A 47 5.36 8.51 -17.04
C GLY A 47 3.88 8.25 -17.36
N HIS A 48 3.09 7.67 -16.46
CA HIS A 48 1.69 7.31 -16.75
C HIS A 48 0.75 8.51 -16.76
N CYS A 49 1.04 9.54 -15.96
CA CYS A 49 0.28 10.78 -15.89
C CYS A 49 1.07 11.84 -15.11
N ASP A 50 0.66 13.10 -15.26
CA ASP A 50 1.13 14.20 -14.42
C ASP A 50 0.06 14.55 -13.36
N PRO A 51 0.36 14.40 -12.06
CA PRO A 51 -0.60 14.71 -11.00
C PRO A 51 -0.80 16.22 -10.81
N THR A 52 0.12 17.07 -11.26
CA THR A 52 0.03 18.53 -11.07
C THR A 52 -0.98 19.18 -12.01
N THR A 53 -1.34 18.51 -13.09
CA THR A 53 -2.29 18.97 -14.10
C THR A 53 -3.64 18.24 -14.03
N ASN A 54 -3.92 17.52 -12.95
CA ASN A 54 -5.04 16.58 -12.82
C ASN A 54 -5.05 15.46 -13.87
N GLY A 55 -3.94 15.21 -14.57
CA GLY A 55 -3.83 14.22 -15.64
C GLY A 55 -4.03 12.77 -15.16
N CYS A 56 -3.88 12.52 -13.86
CA CYS A 56 -4.06 11.18 -13.26
C CYS A 56 -5.53 10.84 -12.95
N THR A 57 -6.45 11.80 -13.03
CA THR A 57 -7.87 11.58 -12.73
C THR A 57 -8.56 10.59 -13.68
N ARG A 58 -8.01 10.42 -14.90
CA ARG A 58 -8.43 9.41 -15.89
C ARG A 58 -8.48 7.99 -15.34
N PHE A 59 -7.61 7.67 -14.38
CA PHE A 59 -7.53 6.34 -13.78
C PHE A 59 -8.74 5.99 -12.91
N SER A 60 -9.58 6.95 -12.55
CA SER A 60 -10.82 6.71 -11.80
C SER A 60 -11.68 5.62 -12.43
N SER A 61 -11.84 5.66 -13.75
CA SER A 61 -12.66 4.69 -14.49
C SER A 61 -12.02 3.29 -14.54
N GLU A 62 -10.70 3.23 -14.65
CA GLU A 62 -9.93 1.98 -14.65
C GLU A 62 -9.96 1.31 -13.28
N ILE A 63 -9.86 2.10 -12.20
CA ILE A 63 -10.00 1.63 -10.82
C ILE A 63 -11.37 1.01 -10.60
N GLN A 64 -12.44 1.70 -11.01
CA GLN A 64 -13.81 1.18 -10.87
C GLN A 64 -14.03 -0.08 -11.71
N SER A 65 -13.41 -0.17 -12.89
CA SER A 65 -13.42 -1.38 -13.72
C SER A 65 -12.77 -2.57 -12.99
N CYS A 66 -11.62 -2.38 -12.34
CA CYS A 66 -11.02 -3.38 -11.48
C CYS A 66 -11.96 -3.82 -10.35
N GLN A 67 -12.52 -2.86 -9.61
CA GLN A 67 -13.41 -3.13 -8.49
C GLN A 67 -14.66 -3.90 -8.91
N SER A 68 -15.24 -3.59 -10.08
CA SER A 68 -16.40 -4.31 -10.63
C SER A 68 -16.11 -5.79 -10.92
N ARG A 69 -14.83 -6.15 -11.07
CA ARG A 69 -14.37 -7.52 -11.29
C ARG A 69 -13.95 -8.22 -10.00
N GLY A 70 -14.23 -7.62 -8.85
CA GLY A 70 -13.84 -8.13 -7.53
C GLY A 70 -12.37 -7.89 -7.18
N ILE A 71 -11.65 -7.08 -7.97
CA ILE A 71 -10.25 -6.74 -7.73
C ILE A 71 -10.21 -5.53 -6.80
N LYS A 72 -9.57 -5.67 -5.65
CA LYS A 72 -9.34 -4.59 -4.70
C LYS A 72 -8.24 -3.67 -5.22
N VAL A 73 -8.43 -2.36 -5.11
CA VAL A 73 -7.42 -1.38 -5.57
C VAL A 73 -6.99 -0.49 -4.42
N MET A 74 -5.71 -0.56 -4.07
CA MET A 74 -5.09 0.07 -2.91
C MET A 74 -4.17 1.20 -3.37
N LEU A 75 -3.94 2.20 -2.51
CA LEU A 75 -2.83 3.14 -2.70
C LEU A 75 -1.64 2.68 -1.87
N SER A 76 -0.49 2.46 -2.51
CA SER A 76 0.76 2.23 -1.81
C SER A 76 1.41 3.58 -1.46
N ILE A 77 1.68 3.80 -0.17
CA ILE A 77 2.37 5.00 0.32
C ILE A 77 3.83 4.65 0.66
N GLY A 78 4.75 5.54 0.32
CA GLY A 78 6.18 5.35 0.54
C GLY A 78 6.93 4.98 -0.74
N GLY A 79 7.61 3.85 -0.74
CA GLY A 79 8.48 3.37 -1.80
C GLY A 79 9.96 3.71 -1.57
N ALA A 80 10.84 3.08 -2.35
CA ALA A 80 12.28 3.25 -2.26
C ALA A 80 12.78 4.65 -2.63
N ALA A 81 11.98 5.40 -3.41
CA ALA A 81 12.28 6.76 -3.84
C ALA A 81 11.18 7.69 -3.35
N GLY A 82 11.52 8.70 -2.55
CA GLY A 82 10.54 9.61 -1.99
C GLY A 82 11.06 10.45 -0.82
N SER A 83 10.19 11.30 -0.29
CA SER A 83 10.44 12.10 0.91
C SER A 83 9.22 12.03 1.82
N TYR A 84 9.22 11.03 2.70
CA TYR A 84 8.15 10.78 3.65
C TYR A 84 8.68 10.53 5.05
N SER A 85 7.94 11.02 6.05
CA SER A 85 8.25 10.82 7.47
C SER A 85 7.07 11.32 8.29
N LEU A 86 6.79 10.70 9.43
CA LEU A 86 5.82 11.22 10.40
C LEU A 86 6.57 11.87 11.57
N SER A 87 6.35 13.16 11.81
CA SER A 87 7.08 13.91 12.84
C SER A 87 6.38 13.93 14.19
N SER A 88 5.09 13.58 14.24
CA SER A 88 4.28 13.55 15.46
C SER A 88 2.98 12.77 15.27
N THR A 89 2.23 12.58 16.35
CA THR A 89 0.88 11.99 16.26
C THR A 89 -0.10 12.87 15.51
N ASP A 90 0.02 14.19 15.63
CA ASP A 90 -0.86 15.10 14.88
C ASP A 90 -0.52 15.12 13.39
N ASP A 91 0.75 14.98 13.03
CA ASP A 91 1.18 14.80 11.64
C ASP A 91 0.62 13.50 11.05
N ALA A 92 0.68 12.39 11.79
CA ALA A 92 0.04 11.13 11.39
C ALA A 92 -1.47 11.27 11.15
N ARG A 93 -2.18 11.98 12.03
CA ARG A 93 -3.62 12.29 11.86
C ARG A 93 -3.90 13.16 10.64
N GLN A 94 -3.03 14.12 10.34
CA GLN A 94 -3.15 14.95 9.15
C GLN A 94 -2.98 14.13 7.87
N VAL A 95 -1.96 13.27 7.81
CA VAL A 95 -1.78 12.37 6.66
C VAL A 95 -2.95 11.39 6.53
N ALA A 96 -3.43 10.82 7.65
CA ALA A 96 -4.62 9.98 7.68
C ALA A 96 -5.87 10.68 7.11
N THR A 97 -6.10 11.91 7.53
CA THR A 97 -7.21 12.75 7.05
C THR A 97 -7.07 13.04 5.56
N TYR A 98 -5.84 13.34 5.11
CA TYR A 98 -5.55 13.55 3.71
C TYR A 98 -5.85 12.28 2.87
N LEU A 99 -5.38 11.10 3.29
CA LEU A 99 -5.64 9.84 2.61
C LEU A 99 -7.14 9.54 2.55
N TRP A 100 -7.85 9.76 3.65
CA TRP A 100 -9.30 9.59 3.73
C TRP A 100 -10.04 10.46 2.70
N ASN A 101 -9.73 11.75 2.68
CA ASN A 101 -10.43 12.74 1.86
C ASN A 101 -10.07 12.64 0.37
N ASN A 102 -8.84 12.22 0.04
CA ASN A 102 -8.34 12.26 -1.34
C ASN A 102 -8.37 10.92 -2.06
N PHE A 103 -8.40 9.79 -1.35
CA PHE A 103 -8.31 8.45 -1.94
C PHE A 103 -9.37 7.46 -1.45
N LEU A 104 -9.90 7.66 -0.25
CA LEU A 104 -10.92 6.79 0.34
C LEU A 104 -12.29 7.48 0.36
N GLY A 105 -13.15 7.18 1.33
CA GLY A 105 -14.56 7.59 1.37
C GLY A 105 -14.81 9.04 1.81
N GLY A 106 -13.77 9.82 2.09
CA GLY A 106 -13.90 11.24 2.40
C GLY A 106 -14.12 12.08 1.14
N GLN A 107 -14.18 13.40 1.33
CA GLN A 107 -14.48 14.37 0.27
C GLN A 107 -13.32 15.33 0.07
N SER A 108 -12.99 15.60 -1.19
CA SER A 108 -11.98 16.57 -1.61
C SER A 108 -12.32 17.06 -3.02
N SER A 109 -12.12 18.35 -3.28
CA SER A 109 -12.30 18.92 -4.62
C SER A 109 -11.15 18.61 -5.58
N SER A 110 -10.03 18.06 -5.08
CA SER A 110 -8.80 17.83 -5.85
C SER A 110 -8.23 16.43 -5.62
N ARG A 111 -9.08 15.39 -5.76
CA ARG A 111 -8.66 13.99 -5.62
C ARG A 111 -7.69 13.59 -6.74
N PRO A 112 -6.45 13.17 -6.44
CA PRO A 112 -5.42 12.92 -7.47
C PRO A 112 -5.77 11.84 -8.50
N LEU A 113 -6.56 10.84 -8.11
CA LEU A 113 -7.02 9.75 -8.98
C LEU A 113 -8.48 9.89 -9.40
N GLY A 114 -9.08 11.07 -9.21
CA GLY A 114 -10.48 11.34 -9.51
C GLY A 114 -11.45 10.80 -8.46
N ALA A 115 -12.69 10.56 -8.88
CA ALA A 115 -13.81 10.25 -7.98
C ALA A 115 -13.78 8.82 -7.40
N ALA A 116 -12.93 7.93 -7.92
CA ALA A 116 -12.83 6.57 -7.42
C ALA A 116 -12.45 6.53 -5.93
N VAL A 117 -13.08 5.61 -5.21
CA VAL A 117 -12.81 5.31 -3.80
C VAL A 117 -12.01 4.02 -3.77
N LEU A 118 -10.75 4.09 -3.33
CA LEU A 118 -9.88 2.92 -3.20
C LEU A 118 -10.35 2.02 -2.06
N ASP A 119 -10.10 0.71 -2.14
CA ASP A 119 -10.53 -0.20 -1.07
C ASP A 119 -9.57 -0.23 0.13
N GLY A 120 -8.44 0.47 0.08
CA GLY A 120 -7.44 0.44 1.15
C GLY A 120 -6.15 1.20 0.89
N ILE A 121 -5.30 1.23 1.91
CA ILE A 121 -3.95 1.79 1.89
C ILE A 121 -2.96 0.66 2.13
N ASP A 122 -1.93 0.62 1.30
CA ASP A 122 -0.77 -0.24 1.40
C ASP A 122 0.43 0.58 1.90
N PHE A 123 1.21 0.00 2.81
CA PHE A 123 2.31 0.68 3.50
C PHE A 123 3.64 0.11 3.02
N ASP A 124 4.32 0.84 2.12
CA ASP A 124 5.65 0.49 1.63
C ASP A 124 6.71 1.46 2.19
N ILE A 125 6.89 1.44 3.52
CA ILE A 125 7.76 2.39 4.22
C ILE A 125 9.21 1.86 4.24
N GLN A 126 10.07 2.43 3.38
CA GLN A 126 11.47 2.03 3.18
C GLN A 126 12.50 3.09 3.65
N GLY A 127 12.07 4.29 4.09
CA GLY A 127 12.94 5.38 4.57
C GLY A 127 12.29 6.32 5.61
N GLY A 128 13.12 7.08 6.35
CA GLY A 128 12.73 7.93 7.51
C GLY A 128 13.87 8.09 8.52
N THR A 129 13.72 8.90 9.59
CA THR A 129 14.81 9.18 10.55
C THR A 129 15.43 7.91 11.13
N THR A 130 16.76 7.88 11.20
CA THR A 130 17.55 6.73 11.65
C THR A 130 17.88 6.72 13.15
N GLN A 131 17.26 7.58 13.96
CA GLN A 131 17.44 7.46 15.41
C GLN A 131 16.64 6.26 15.95
N HIS A 132 17.35 5.31 16.58
CA HIS A 132 16.87 4.07 17.22
C HIS A 132 16.74 2.78 16.36
N TRP A 133 17.52 2.61 15.28
CA TRP A 133 17.52 1.36 14.50
C TRP A 133 18.46 0.27 15.01
N ASP A 134 19.18 0.54 16.09
CA ASP A 134 20.17 -0.31 16.76
C ASP A 134 19.67 -0.92 18.09
N GLU A 135 18.35 -0.92 18.33
CA GLU A 135 17.68 -1.69 19.37
C GLU A 135 16.85 -2.84 18.76
N PRO A 136 16.61 -3.97 19.45
CA PRO A 136 16.01 -5.21 18.92
C PRO A 136 14.52 -5.13 18.50
N ALA A 137 14.06 -3.97 18.03
CA ALA A 137 12.65 -3.59 17.91
C ALA A 137 12.26 -3.12 16.50
N SER A 138 12.72 -3.80 15.44
CA SER A 138 12.18 -3.58 14.07
C SER A 138 10.65 -3.81 14.00
N SER A 139 10.10 -4.63 14.90
CA SER A 139 8.65 -4.82 15.07
C SER A 139 7.96 -3.69 15.86
N GLY A 140 8.67 -2.98 16.74
CA GLY A 140 8.08 -1.99 17.66
C GLY A 140 7.56 -0.74 16.95
N ASN A 141 8.35 -0.18 16.02
CA ASN A 141 7.94 1.01 15.27
C ASN A 141 6.82 0.70 14.26
N LEU A 142 6.90 -0.44 13.58
CA LEU A 142 5.84 -0.89 12.68
C LEU A 142 4.50 -1.06 13.43
N VAL A 143 4.54 -1.69 14.60
CA VAL A 143 3.36 -1.86 15.46
C VAL A 143 2.83 -0.51 15.94
N ASN A 144 3.71 0.42 16.33
CA ASN A 144 3.30 1.75 16.78
C ASN A 144 2.61 2.54 15.66
N TYR A 145 3.20 2.55 14.46
CA TYR A 145 2.55 3.14 13.29
C TYR A 145 1.24 2.44 12.99
N TRP A 146 1.20 1.10 12.95
CA TRP A 146 -0.02 0.34 12.71
C TRP A 146 -1.16 0.73 13.66
N ASN A 147 -0.87 0.78 14.96
CA ASN A 147 -1.86 1.16 15.97
C ASN A 147 -2.33 2.61 15.78
N GLN A 148 -1.43 3.52 15.46
CA GLN A 148 -1.75 4.92 15.19
C GLN A 148 -2.62 5.09 13.94
N TRP A 149 -2.29 4.38 12.85
CA TRP A 149 -3.01 4.48 11.58
C TRP A 149 -4.39 3.84 11.65
N THR A 150 -4.49 2.63 12.20
CA THR A 150 -5.77 1.92 12.34
C THR A 150 -6.76 2.64 13.25
N THR A 151 -6.28 3.42 14.22
CA THR A 151 -7.14 4.25 15.08
C THR A 151 -7.50 5.61 14.44
N SER A 152 -6.64 6.16 13.57
CA SER A 152 -6.82 7.52 13.03
C SER A 152 -7.54 7.58 11.68
N ILE A 153 -7.48 6.53 10.86
CA ILE A 153 -8.14 6.51 9.54
C ILE A 153 -9.47 5.73 9.62
N PRO A 154 -10.59 6.28 9.15
CA PRO A 154 -11.87 5.58 9.06
C PRO A 154 -11.95 4.62 7.84
N ALA A 155 -10.90 3.83 7.60
CA ALA A 155 -10.91 2.78 6.58
C ALA A 155 -11.44 1.46 7.16
N THR A 156 -12.05 0.64 6.31
CA THR A 156 -12.62 -0.65 6.69
C THR A 156 -11.53 -1.70 6.93
N ASN A 157 -10.47 -1.68 6.11
CA ASN A 157 -9.37 -2.64 6.19
C ASN A 157 -8.01 -1.96 5.99
N PHE A 158 -7.01 -2.47 6.69
CA PHE A 158 -5.59 -2.15 6.58
C PHE A 158 -4.83 -3.42 6.23
N PHE A 159 -3.87 -3.32 5.32
CA PHE A 159 -2.99 -4.42 4.95
C PHE A 159 -1.56 -4.05 5.30
N LEU A 160 -0.81 -4.98 5.88
CA LEU A 160 0.62 -4.79 6.11
C LEU A 160 1.39 -5.08 4.82
N GLY A 161 1.98 -4.06 4.20
CA GLY A 161 2.85 -4.21 3.04
C GLY A 161 4.27 -4.62 3.43
N LEU A 162 4.82 -5.64 2.77
CA LEU A 162 6.18 -6.14 3.02
C LEU A 162 6.88 -6.53 1.72
N PRO A 163 8.22 -6.36 1.63
CA PRO A 163 9.01 -7.04 0.62
C PRO A 163 8.93 -8.56 0.82
N ALA A 164 8.72 -9.31 -0.25
CA ALA A 164 8.72 -10.78 -0.27
C ALA A 164 10.14 -11.38 -0.23
N SER A 165 11.16 -10.53 -0.37
CA SER A 165 12.58 -10.91 -0.38
C SER A 165 13.45 -9.76 0.11
N PRO A 166 14.60 -10.03 0.74
CA PRO A 166 15.63 -9.01 1.00
C PRO A 166 16.10 -8.28 -0.27
N ASN A 167 15.97 -8.90 -1.44
CA ASN A 167 16.34 -8.30 -2.73
C ASN A 167 15.21 -7.49 -3.37
N ALA A 168 14.01 -7.52 -2.78
CA ALA A 168 12.84 -6.81 -3.32
C ALA A 168 12.80 -5.33 -2.92
N ALA A 169 13.59 -4.94 -1.91
CA ALA A 169 13.69 -3.58 -1.40
C ALA A 169 15.08 -3.37 -0.75
N GLY A 170 15.56 -2.12 -0.71
CA GLY A 170 16.83 -1.79 -0.05
C GLY A 170 16.81 -1.97 1.48
N SER A 171 15.61 -2.04 2.07
CA SER A 171 15.35 -2.23 3.50
C SER A 171 13.90 -2.71 3.71
N GLY A 172 13.50 -3.02 4.96
CA GLY A 172 12.10 -3.30 5.31
C GLY A 172 11.63 -4.76 5.15
N PHE A 173 12.48 -5.65 4.63
CA PHE A 173 12.20 -7.08 4.66
C PHE A 173 12.15 -7.59 6.11
N ILE A 174 11.11 -8.34 6.45
CA ILE A 174 10.96 -9.00 7.75
C ILE A 174 11.07 -10.50 7.52
N PRO A 175 11.96 -11.26 8.17
CA PRO A 175 11.96 -12.71 8.08
C PRO A 175 10.60 -13.30 8.51
N ALA A 176 10.14 -14.35 7.83
CA ALA A 176 8.81 -14.93 8.09
C ALA A 176 8.62 -15.31 9.57
N ALA A 177 9.64 -15.90 10.20
CA ALA A 177 9.60 -16.24 11.63
C ALA A 177 9.40 -15.03 12.54
N ASP A 178 10.03 -13.89 12.21
CA ASP A 178 9.85 -12.64 12.96
C ASP A 178 8.49 -12.02 12.70
N LEU A 179 8.00 -12.05 11.45
CA LEU A 179 6.67 -11.57 11.11
C LEU A 179 5.61 -12.33 11.91
N THR A 180 5.65 -13.66 11.90
CA THR A 180 4.63 -14.49 12.56
C THR A 180 4.69 -14.45 14.08
N SER A 181 5.89 -14.33 14.66
CA SER A 181 6.06 -14.36 16.13
C SER A 181 6.00 -12.99 16.80
N LYS A 182 6.39 -11.90 16.11
CA LYS A 182 6.56 -10.58 16.72
C LYS A 182 5.60 -9.51 16.19
N VAL A 183 5.15 -9.63 14.94
CA VAL A 183 4.37 -8.56 14.28
C VAL A 183 2.89 -8.94 14.15
N LEU A 184 2.59 -10.09 13.52
CA LEU A 184 1.21 -10.55 13.30
C LEU A 184 0.36 -10.62 14.58
N PRO A 185 0.86 -11.13 15.72
CA PRO A 185 0.06 -11.21 16.95
C PRO A 185 -0.46 -9.84 17.39
N THR A 186 0.32 -8.79 17.16
CA THR A 186 -0.04 -7.43 17.56
C THR A 186 -0.99 -6.78 16.56
N ILE A 187 -0.67 -6.85 15.26
CA ILE A 187 -1.47 -6.15 14.24
C ILE A 187 -2.85 -6.78 14.01
N LYS A 188 -2.97 -8.12 14.20
CA LYS A 188 -4.24 -8.86 14.10
C LYS A 188 -5.21 -8.52 15.24
N GLY A 189 -4.75 -7.86 16.31
CA GLY A 189 -5.63 -7.34 17.35
C GLY A 189 -6.52 -6.18 16.90
N SER A 190 -6.21 -5.55 15.77
CA SER A 190 -7.04 -4.49 15.18
C SER A 190 -8.23 -5.09 14.43
N ALA A 191 -9.44 -4.63 14.73
CA ALA A 191 -10.66 -5.00 13.98
C ALA A 191 -10.62 -4.58 12.49
N LYS A 192 -9.64 -3.75 12.11
CA LYS A 192 -9.41 -3.31 10.73
C LYS A 192 -8.29 -4.07 10.05
N TYR A 193 -7.71 -5.12 10.64
CA TYR A 193 -6.72 -5.95 9.97
C TYR A 193 -7.34 -6.72 8.81
N GLY A 194 -6.86 -6.47 7.59
CA GLY A 194 -7.31 -7.10 6.35
C GLY A 194 -6.37 -8.18 5.81
N GLY A 195 -5.09 -8.17 6.20
CA GLY A 195 -4.11 -9.16 5.75
C GLY A 195 -2.69 -8.60 5.56
N VAL A 196 -1.88 -9.34 4.79
CA VAL A 196 -0.52 -8.95 4.38
C VAL A 196 -0.48 -8.80 2.86
N MET A 197 0.23 -7.78 2.39
CA MET A 197 0.53 -7.49 0.99
C MET A 197 2.02 -7.74 0.75
N LEU A 198 2.39 -8.44 -0.32
CA LEU A 198 3.78 -8.80 -0.62
C LEU A 198 4.30 -8.20 -1.93
N TRP A 199 5.32 -7.36 -1.84
CA TRP A 199 6.08 -6.89 -3.00
C TRP A 199 7.28 -7.80 -3.30
N SER A 200 7.36 -8.51 -4.40
CA SER A 200 6.38 -8.69 -5.48
C SER A 200 6.17 -10.18 -5.73
N LYS A 201 5.19 -10.54 -6.54
CA LYS A 201 5.01 -11.93 -7.00
C LYS A 201 6.30 -12.56 -7.55
N TYR A 202 7.13 -11.79 -8.28
CA TYR A 202 8.40 -12.29 -8.81
C TYR A 202 9.35 -12.76 -7.70
N PHE A 203 9.46 -11.98 -6.63
CA PHE A 203 10.30 -12.33 -5.48
C PHE A 203 9.65 -13.42 -4.62
N ASP A 204 8.33 -13.39 -4.46
CA ASP A 204 7.58 -14.40 -3.72
C ASP A 204 7.69 -15.78 -4.36
N ASP A 205 7.67 -15.87 -5.69
CA ASP A 205 7.89 -17.13 -6.41
C ASP A 205 9.28 -17.72 -6.18
N GLN A 206 10.27 -16.88 -5.92
CA GLN A 206 11.64 -17.31 -5.66
C GLN A 206 11.87 -17.71 -4.21
N THR A 207 11.25 -17.00 -3.26
CA THR A 207 11.49 -17.18 -1.83
C THR A 207 10.44 -18.05 -1.15
N GLY A 208 9.25 -18.20 -1.73
CA GLY A 208 8.12 -18.87 -1.11
C GLY A 208 7.60 -18.13 0.14
N TYR A 209 7.81 -16.81 0.22
CA TYR A 209 7.52 -16.04 1.43
C TYR A 209 6.03 -16.12 1.83
N SER A 210 5.11 -15.96 0.88
CA SER A 210 3.67 -16.13 1.11
C SER A 210 3.32 -17.51 1.66
N SER A 211 3.95 -18.57 1.12
CA SER A 211 3.74 -19.93 1.58
C SER A 211 4.19 -20.12 3.03
N SER A 212 5.27 -19.45 3.44
CA SER A 212 5.81 -19.51 4.80
C SER A 212 4.94 -18.80 5.84
N ILE A 213 4.12 -17.82 5.44
CA ILE A 213 3.29 -17.03 6.35
C ILE A 213 1.79 -17.35 6.24
N LYS A 214 1.38 -18.14 5.23
CA LYS A 214 -0.02 -18.40 4.86
C LYS A 214 -0.88 -18.92 6.01
N SER A 215 -0.34 -19.76 6.88
CA SER A 215 -1.08 -20.32 8.02
C SER A 215 -1.28 -19.32 9.17
N SER A 216 -0.53 -18.21 9.15
CA SER A 216 -0.52 -17.20 10.22
C SER A 216 -1.30 -15.94 9.86
N VAL A 217 -1.53 -15.68 8.57
CA VAL A 217 -2.28 -14.53 8.03
C VAL A 217 -3.77 -14.82 8.06
#